data_AF-A0A1Y4FFW2-F1
#
_entry.id   AF-A0A1Y4FFW2-F1
#
_cell.length_a   1.000
_cell.length_b   1.000
_cell.length_c   1.000
_cell.angle_alpha   90.00
_cell.angle_beta   90.00
_cell.angle_gamma   90.00
#
_symmetry.space_group_name_H-M   'P 1'
#
loop_
_entity.id
_entity.type
_entity.pdbx_description
1 polymer ?
#
loop_
_entity_poly.entity_id
_entity_poly.type
_entity_poly.pdbx_seq_one_letter_code
_entity_poly.pdbx_strand_id
1 'polypeptide(L)'
;MSEKPNMTVCKNCGAQIAKNAKVCPSCGAKNNKPFYKRVWFILLIVILVIGTIYSIGRNKKEKFDWNEVELCERLPKPKSNAGTIFSNDVDRLSMQVEKTSKSDYKAYIEECESMGYTVESGKDGDRYEAFDKEGYALSLIYIAETMQIELDAPIEMGTLNWPKSEIAELLPMPESTVGKVSTDTADGCYIYVGETSVDDFNAYADECSDYGFSVDYERGDKFYNAKDENGNQLSLTYQGNHVMVIQLGKSDEAEAADTEDSASSEAQPAKPTETPGEDTELTEGMRPEFKKAMDSYEAFMNEYCDFMKKYAESDGTDPGLLADYADYMSRYADVVRDFEAWDNGELNTAETIYYADVQTRVSKRFLEAGLK
;
A
#
# COMPACT_ATOMS: atom_id res chain seq x y z
N MET A 1 17.08 -33.84 -17.28
CA MET A 1 17.44 -32.63 -16.51
C MET A 1 16.48 -32.57 -15.35
N SER A 2 16.94 -32.79 -14.12
CA SER A 2 16.09 -32.77 -12.93
C SER A 2 15.71 -31.32 -12.62
N GLU A 3 14.41 -31.02 -12.60
CA GLU A 3 13.90 -29.72 -12.13
C GLU A 3 14.40 -29.48 -10.70
N LYS A 4 15.08 -28.35 -10.48
CA LYS A 4 15.48 -27.95 -9.13
C LYS A 4 14.21 -27.59 -8.34
N PRO A 5 13.95 -28.22 -7.19
CA PRO A 5 12.78 -27.90 -6.38
C PRO A 5 12.84 -26.44 -5.93
N ASN A 6 11.73 -25.72 -6.08
CA ASN A 6 11.58 -24.34 -5.63
C ASN A 6 11.58 -24.34 -4.08
N MET A 7 12.58 -23.68 -3.46
CA MET A 7 12.82 -23.70 -2.01
C MET A 7 12.34 -22.38 -1.37
N THR A 8 11.94 -22.44 -0.11
CA THR A 8 11.59 -21.29 0.74
C THR A 8 12.21 -21.47 2.12
N VAL A 9 12.34 -20.38 2.89
CA VAL A 9 12.85 -20.42 4.26
C VAL A 9 11.69 -20.60 5.24
N CYS A 10 11.85 -21.50 6.21
CA CYS A 10 10.89 -21.65 7.30
C CYS A 10 10.95 -20.44 8.24
N LYS A 11 9.85 -19.69 8.33
CA LYS A 11 9.74 -18.48 9.16
C LYS A 11 9.95 -18.70 10.65
N ASN A 12 9.86 -19.94 11.14
CA ASN A 12 10.03 -20.24 12.57
C ASN A 12 11.46 -20.64 12.96
N CYS A 13 12.24 -21.21 12.05
CA CYS A 13 13.56 -21.78 12.39
C CYS A 13 14.66 -21.55 11.36
N GLY A 14 14.38 -20.84 10.27
CA GLY A 14 15.37 -20.53 9.23
C GLY A 14 15.76 -21.70 8.32
N ALA A 15 15.20 -22.90 8.52
CA ALA A 15 15.53 -24.06 7.69
C ALA A 15 15.02 -23.89 6.25
N GLN A 16 15.82 -24.31 5.26
CA GLN A 16 15.37 -24.38 3.86
C GLN A 16 14.40 -25.56 3.68
N ILE A 17 13.20 -25.25 3.20
CA ILE A 17 12.13 -26.21 2.99
C ILE A 17 11.57 -26.07 1.56
N ALA A 18 10.95 -27.12 1.02
CA ALA A 18 10.28 -27.01 -0.27
C ALA A 18 9.14 -25.98 -0.18
N LYS A 19 8.95 -25.15 -1.22
CA LYS A 19 7.93 -24.09 -1.26
C LYS A 19 6.50 -24.58 -1.01
N ASN A 20 6.23 -25.85 -1.28
CA ASN A 20 4.95 -26.54 -1.07
C ASN A 20 4.89 -27.39 0.21
N ALA A 21 5.93 -27.41 1.04
CA ALA A 21 5.92 -28.14 2.31
C ALA A 21 4.90 -27.46 3.25
N LYS A 22 3.83 -28.18 3.62
CA LYS A 22 2.80 -27.68 4.56
C LYS A 22 3.29 -27.61 6.01
N VAL A 23 4.31 -28.42 6.34
CA VAL A 23 4.92 -28.49 7.68
C VAL A 23 6.42 -28.51 7.50
N CYS A 24 7.13 -27.69 8.28
CA CYS A 24 8.58 -27.68 8.31
C CYS A 24 9.09 -29.02 8.88
N PRO A 25 9.90 -29.78 8.14
CA PRO A 25 10.46 -31.05 8.62
C PRO A 25 11.48 -30.87 9.76
N SER A 26 12.05 -29.67 9.91
CA SER A 26 13.06 -29.39 10.93
C SER A 26 12.48 -29.00 12.29
N CYS A 27 11.38 -28.23 12.32
CA CYS A 27 10.80 -27.72 13.58
C CYS A 27 9.32 -28.06 13.80
N GLY A 28 8.66 -28.73 12.84
CA GLY A 28 7.25 -29.07 12.94
C GLY A 28 6.27 -27.89 12.79
N ALA A 29 6.76 -26.67 12.57
CA ALA A 29 5.90 -25.50 12.36
C ALA A 29 5.14 -25.60 11.03
N LYS A 30 3.86 -25.19 11.04
CA LYS A 30 3.07 -25.09 9.81
C LYS A 30 3.65 -23.99 8.92
N ASN A 31 3.92 -24.32 7.66
CA ASN A 31 4.43 -23.39 6.68
C ASN A 31 3.27 -22.96 5.77
N ASN A 32 2.44 -22.07 6.32
CA ASN A 32 1.31 -21.49 5.60
C ASN A 32 1.78 -20.22 4.86
N LYS A 33 1.09 -19.88 3.76
CA LYS A 33 1.31 -18.57 3.12
C LYS A 33 1.05 -17.46 4.16
N PRO A 34 1.86 -16.38 4.16
CA PRO A 34 1.57 -15.23 5.00
C PRO A 34 0.12 -14.79 4.76
N PHE A 35 -0.61 -14.48 5.85
CA PHE A 35 -2.04 -14.17 5.81
C PHE A 35 -2.34 -13.07 4.77
N TYR A 36 -1.44 -12.10 4.61
CA TYR A 36 -1.57 -11.02 3.63
C TYR A 36 -1.40 -11.40 2.15
N LYS A 37 -0.82 -12.58 1.86
CA LYS A 37 -0.80 -13.18 0.52
C LYS A 37 -1.94 -14.16 0.29
N ARG A 38 -2.88 -14.28 1.24
CA ARG A 38 -4.08 -15.11 1.09
C ARG A 38 -5.19 -14.26 0.47
N VAL A 39 -5.94 -14.86 -0.46
CA VAL A 39 -6.95 -14.16 -1.28
C VAL A 39 -7.98 -13.42 -0.42
N TRP A 40 -8.32 -13.95 0.75
CA TRP A 40 -9.24 -13.30 1.67
C TRP A 40 -8.71 -12.00 2.28
N PHE A 41 -7.39 -11.89 2.53
CA PHE A 41 -6.78 -10.66 3.04
C PHE A 41 -6.64 -9.61 1.95
N ILE A 42 -6.38 -10.05 0.71
CA ILE A 42 -6.43 -9.18 -0.48
C ILE A 42 -7.86 -8.65 -0.66
N LEU A 43 -8.88 -9.49 -0.49
CA LEU A 43 -10.28 -9.04 -0.47
C LEU A 43 -10.55 -8.06 0.69
N LEU A 44 -10.02 -8.30 1.89
CA LEU A 44 -10.16 -7.39 3.04
C LEU A 44 -9.50 -6.02 2.80
N ILE A 45 -8.32 -5.97 2.17
CA ILE A 45 -7.69 -4.70 1.74
C ILE A 45 -8.52 -4.01 0.66
N VAL A 46 -8.96 -4.76 -0.36
CA VAL A 46 -9.85 -4.25 -1.41
C VAL A 46 -11.15 -3.71 -0.81
N ILE A 47 -11.64 -4.29 0.29
CA ILE A 47 -12.79 -3.84 1.06
C ILE A 47 -12.53 -2.55 1.85
N LEU A 48 -11.37 -2.39 2.49
CA LEU A 48 -11.02 -1.12 3.17
C LEU A 48 -10.89 0.03 2.16
N VAL A 49 -10.37 -0.29 0.97
CA VAL A 49 -10.29 0.65 -0.16
C VAL A 49 -11.68 0.90 -0.78
N ILE A 50 -12.56 -0.09 -0.90
CA ILE A 50 -13.92 0.10 -1.45
C ILE A 50 -14.88 0.74 -0.44
N GLY A 51 -14.74 0.43 0.86
CA GLY A 51 -15.55 0.97 1.95
C GLY A 51 -15.31 2.46 2.19
N THR A 52 -14.09 2.94 1.91
CA THR A 52 -13.79 4.38 1.83
C THR A 52 -14.29 5.01 0.52
N ILE A 53 -14.46 4.24 -0.57
CA ILE A 53 -14.96 4.73 -1.86
C ILE A 53 -16.51 4.83 -1.91
N TYR A 54 -17.26 4.04 -1.15
CA TYR A 54 -18.75 4.03 -1.22
C TYR A 54 -19.48 5.01 -0.27
N SER A 55 -18.75 5.80 0.53
CA SER A 55 -19.32 6.79 1.47
C SER A 55 -19.59 8.18 0.87
N ILE A 56 -19.56 8.37 -0.46
CA ILE A 56 -19.97 9.66 -1.06
C ILE A 56 -21.50 9.75 -1.19
N GLY A 57 -22.17 9.84 -0.04
CA GLY A 57 -23.58 10.19 0.09
C GLY A 57 -23.81 11.71 -0.05
N ARG A 58 -24.15 12.13 -1.29
CA ARG A 58 -24.86 13.36 -1.67
C ARG A 58 -24.42 14.68 -1.03
N ASN A 59 -23.34 15.24 -1.59
CA ASN A 59 -23.32 16.62 -2.08
C ASN A 59 -22.25 16.78 -3.18
N LYS A 60 -22.14 15.81 -4.11
CA LYS A 60 -21.25 16.00 -5.26
C LYS A 60 -21.81 17.15 -6.09
N LYS A 61 -21.06 18.26 -6.14
CA LYS A 61 -20.90 18.93 -7.43
C LYS A 61 -20.49 17.80 -8.39
N GLU A 62 -21.44 17.29 -9.19
CA GLU A 62 -21.16 16.26 -10.20
C GLU A 62 -20.09 16.73 -11.20
N LYS A 63 -19.73 18.02 -11.15
CA LYS A 63 -18.76 18.66 -12.00
C LYS A 63 -17.81 19.54 -11.20
N PHE A 64 -16.53 19.48 -11.51
CA PHE A 64 -15.54 20.45 -11.02
C PHE A 64 -15.38 21.59 -12.02
N ASP A 65 -14.98 22.77 -11.54
CA ASP A 65 -14.47 23.84 -12.41
C ASP A 65 -12.95 23.69 -12.50
N TRP A 66 -12.44 23.52 -13.73
CA TRP A 66 -11.01 23.38 -13.96
C TRP A 66 -10.23 24.63 -13.53
N ASN A 67 -10.85 25.81 -13.57
CA ASN A 67 -10.19 27.06 -13.16
C ASN A 67 -10.06 27.20 -11.64
N GLU A 68 -10.75 26.35 -10.87
CA GLU A 68 -10.65 26.31 -9.39
C GLU A 68 -9.62 25.25 -8.92
N VAL A 69 -9.00 24.51 -9.85
CA VAL A 69 -7.97 23.51 -9.54
C VAL A 69 -6.62 24.21 -9.43
N GLU A 70 -5.93 24.04 -8.31
CA GLU A 70 -4.72 24.79 -7.95
C GLU A 70 -3.58 24.53 -8.97
N LEU A 71 -3.28 23.26 -9.23
CA LEU A 71 -2.23 22.85 -10.17
C LEU A 71 -2.71 22.73 -11.63
N CYS A 72 -3.82 23.39 -11.99
CA CYS A 72 -4.43 23.22 -13.31
C CYS A 72 -3.55 23.70 -14.48
N GLU A 73 -2.67 24.67 -14.26
CA GLU A 73 -1.74 25.17 -15.29
C GLU A 73 -0.61 24.18 -15.59
N ARG A 74 -0.39 23.20 -14.71
CA ARG A 74 0.62 22.14 -14.86
C ARG A 74 0.10 20.93 -15.64
N LEU A 75 -1.21 20.84 -15.88
CA LEU A 75 -1.82 19.67 -16.51
C LEU A 75 -2.69 20.07 -17.69
N PRO A 76 -2.88 19.17 -18.68
CA PRO A 76 -3.89 19.40 -19.69
C PRO A 76 -5.28 19.38 -19.06
N LYS A 77 -6.20 20.14 -19.64
CA LYS A 77 -7.58 20.16 -19.17
C LYS A 77 -8.28 18.86 -19.58
N PRO A 78 -8.82 18.06 -18.64
CA PRO A 78 -9.56 16.87 -19.00
C PRO A 78 -10.83 17.21 -19.78
N LYS A 79 -11.19 16.34 -20.72
CA LYS A 79 -12.36 16.53 -21.60
C LYS A 79 -13.68 16.48 -20.82
N SER A 80 -13.78 15.56 -19.87
CA SER A 80 -14.89 15.53 -18.93
C SER A 80 -14.61 16.48 -17.79
N ASN A 81 -15.64 17.21 -17.36
CA ASN A 81 -15.60 17.96 -16.12
C ASN A 81 -16.39 17.27 -15.00
N ALA A 82 -16.86 16.05 -15.24
CA ALA A 82 -17.56 15.27 -14.22
C ALA A 82 -16.54 14.56 -13.34
N GLY A 83 -16.67 14.66 -12.01
CA GLY A 83 -15.64 14.12 -11.13
C GLY A 83 -15.66 14.65 -9.72
N THR A 84 -14.56 14.40 -9.00
CA THR A 84 -14.39 14.82 -7.61
C THR A 84 -12.92 15.13 -7.36
N ILE A 85 -12.66 16.21 -6.65
CA ILE A 85 -11.31 16.58 -6.21
C ILE A 85 -11.22 16.17 -4.73
N PHE A 86 -10.19 15.41 -4.39
CA PHE A 86 -9.93 14.89 -3.04
C PHE A 86 -8.94 15.75 -2.28
N SER A 87 -7.90 16.27 -2.96
CA SER A 87 -6.94 17.25 -2.45
C SER A 87 -6.65 18.27 -3.55
N ASN A 88 -6.53 19.54 -3.18
CA ASN A 88 -6.39 20.67 -4.09
C ASN A 88 -5.56 21.77 -3.45
N ASP A 89 -4.28 21.49 -3.27
CA ASP A 89 -3.33 22.37 -2.63
C ASP A 89 -2.14 22.64 -3.56
N VAL A 90 -1.30 23.61 -3.21
CA VAL A 90 -0.13 23.99 -4.01
C VAL A 90 0.91 22.86 -4.12
N ASP A 91 0.90 21.95 -3.16
CA ASP A 91 1.87 20.84 -3.08
C ASP A 91 1.29 19.52 -3.58
N ARG A 92 -0.04 19.40 -3.69
CA ARG A 92 -0.70 18.15 -4.07
C ARG A 92 -2.07 18.39 -4.69
N LEU A 93 -2.29 17.76 -5.83
CA LEU A 93 -3.60 17.56 -6.45
C LEU A 93 -3.90 16.06 -6.48
N SER A 94 -5.09 15.68 -6.00
CA SER A 94 -5.64 14.33 -6.22
C SER A 94 -7.10 14.47 -6.62
N MET A 95 -7.46 13.94 -7.79
CA MET A 95 -8.81 14.02 -8.31
C MET A 95 -9.19 12.83 -9.19
N GLN A 96 -10.49 12.60 -9.32
CA GLN A 96 -11.05 11.69 -10.30
C GLN A 96 -11.85 12.44 -11.35
N VAL A 97 -11.70 12.01 -12.61
CA VAL A 97 -12.43 12.47 -13.77
C VAL A 97 -13.28 11.31 -14.29
N GLU A 98 -14.56 11.35 -13.97
CA GLU A 98 -15.58 10.39 -14.40
C GLU A 98 -15.97 10.63 -15.87
N LYS A 99 -16.56 9.61 -16.51
CA LYS A 99 -16.97 9.65 -17.93
C LYS A 99 -15.79 9.90 -18.86
N THR A 100 -14.62 9.40 -18.48
CA THR A 100 -13.43 9.41 -19.33
C THR A 100 -13.44 8.13 -20.15
N SER A 101 -13.51 8.23 -21.48
CA SER A 101 -13.36 7.04 -22.32
C SER A 101 -11.91 6.58 -22.36
N LYS A 102 -11.67 5.33 -22.74
CA LYS A 102 -10.29 4.83 -22.89
C LYS A 102 -9.47 5.62 -23.92
N SER A 103 -10.11 6.15 -24.96
CA SER A 103 -9.46 7.03 -25.94
C SER A 103 -9.15 8.41 -25.35
N ASP A 104 -10.05 8.97 -24.54
CA ASP A 104 -9.79 10.26 -23.89
C ASP A 104 -8.64 10.13 -22.88
N TYR A 105 -8.56 9.02 -22.14
CA TYR A 105 -7.43 8.73 -21.26
C TYR A 105 -6.09 8.67 -21.99
N LYS A 106 -6.05 7.96 -23.13
CA LYS A 106 -4.82 7.87 -23.94
C LYS A 106 -4.40 9.23 -24.50
N ALA A 107 -5.35 10.02 -24.99
CA ALA A 107 -5.06 11.37 -25.46
C ALA A 107 -4.57 12.27 -24.30
N TYR A 108 -5.13 12.11 -23.10
CA TYR A 108 -4.68 12.86 -21.93
C TYR A 108 -3.22 12.56 -21.58
N ILE A 109 -2.79 11.30 -21.65
CA ILE A 109 -1.37 10.92 -21.50
C ILE A 109 -0.50 11.63 -22.54
N GLU A 110 -0.88 11.58 -23.83
CA GLU A 110 -0.11 12.24 -24.91
C GLU A 110 0.01 13.76 -24.68
N GLU A 111 -1.04 14.40 -24.16
CA GLU A 111 -1.00 15.81 -23.79
C GLU A 111 -0.08 16.05 -22.58
N CYS A 112 -0.10 15.19 -21.56
CA CYS A 112 0.83 15.28 -20.42
C CYS A 112 2.29 15.12 -20.88
N GLU A 113 2.58 14.16 -21.75
CA GLU A 113 3.89 13.97 -22.35
C GLU A 113 4.34 15.24 -23.11
N SER A 114 3.42 15.88 -23.84
CA SER A 114 3.70 17.14 -24.55
C SER A 114 3.99 18.33 -23.60
N MET A 115 3.46 18.29 -22.38
CA MET A 115 3.74 19.27 -21.32
C MET A 115 5.07 19.00 -20.59
N GLY A 116 5.72 17.85 -20.85
CA GLY A 116 7.05 17.54 -20.36
C GLY A 116 7.12 16.40 -19.35
N TYR A 117 5.98 15.79 -18.98
CA TYR A 117 5.94 14.60 -18.14
C TYR A 117 6.50 13.40 -18.92
N THR A 118 7.83 13.27 -18.92
CA THR A 118 8.57 12.26 -19.70
C THR A 118 9.82 11.78 -18.97
N VAL A 119 10.21 12.45 -17.88
CA VAL A 119 11.35 12.08 -17.06
C VAL A 119 10.98 10.85 -16.24
N GLU A 120 11.81 9.81 -16.33
CA GLU A 120 11.58 8.50 -15.67
C GLU A 120 10.16 7.95 -15.87
N SER A 121 9.59 8.15 -17.05
CA SER A 121 8.21 7.73 -17.32
C SER A 121 8.06 6.21 -17.29
N GLY A 122 7.03 5.72 -16.61
CA GLY A 122 6.61 4.33 -16.56
C GLY A 122 5.18 4.16 -17.06
N LYS A 123 4.92 3.05 -17.75
CA LYS A 123 3.57 2.66 -18.16
C LYS A 123 3.35 1.19 -17.85
N ASP A 124 2.38 0.92 -17.01
CA ASP A 124 2.02 -0.44 -16.62
C ASP A 124 0.50 -0.62 -16.69
N GLY A 125 0.05 -1.40 -17.68
CA GLY A 125 -1.36 -1.55 -18.01
C GLY A 125 -2.09 -0.21 -18.19
N ASP A 126 -2.93 0.11 -17.22
CA ASP A 126 -3.78 1.29 -17.19
C ASP A 126 -3.25 2.40 -16.28
N ARG A 127 -2.02 2.25 -15.77
CA ARG A 127 -1.26 3.24 -15.02
C ARG A 127 -0.22 3.92 -15.90
N TYR A 128 -0.05 5.22 -15.73
CA TYR A 128 1.04 6.01 -16.30
C TYR A 128 1.63 6.90 -15.22
N GLU A 129 2.95 6.89 -15.10
CA GLU A 129 3.67 7.71 -14.13
C GLU A 129 4.82 8.40 -14.83
N ALA A 130 5.09 9.65 -14.48
CA ALA A 130 6.23 10.38 -15.01
C ALA A 130 6.51 11.63 -14.17
N PHE A 131 7.72 12.14 -14.30
CA PHE A 131 8.09 13.45 -13.79
C PHE A 131 8.23 14.45 -14.92
N ASP A 132 8.00 15.72 -14.62
CA ASP A 132 8.49 16.81 -15.47
C ASP A 132 9.93 17.20 -15.11
N LYS A 133 10.52 18.11 -15.88
CA LYS A 133 11.89 18.61 -15.63
C LYS A 133 12.05 19.43 -14.34
N GLU A 134 10.94 19.89 -13.76
CA GLU A 134 10.91 20.67 -12.52
C GLU A 134 10.72 19.75 -11.30
N GLY A 135 10.41 18.46 -11.53
CA GLY A 135 10.29 17.42 -10.53
C GLY A 135 8.86 17.18 -10.04
N TYR A 136 7.85 17.73 -10.71
CA TYR A 136 6.46 17.39 -10.42
C TYR A 136 6.19 15.94 -10.78
N ALA A 137 5.62 15.17 -9.85
CA ALA A 137 5.34 13.76 -10.01
C ALA A 137 3.89 13.54 -10.44
N LEU A 138 3.68 13.10 -11.68
CA LEU A 138 2.37 12.76 -12.22
C LEU A 138 2.13 11.26 -12.10
N SER A 139 0.98 10.88 -11.53
CA SER A 139 0.44 9.52 -11.59
C SER A 139 -0.98 9.55 -12.14
N LEU A 140 -1.22 8.72 -13.14
CA LEU A 140 -2.50 8.56 -13.80
C LEU A 140 -2.93 7.10 -13.74
N ILE A 141 -4.16 6.86 -13.32
CA ILE A 141 -4.74 5.50 -13.28
C ILE A 141 -6.10 5.53 -13.98
N TYR A 142 -6.36 4.57 -14.84
CA TYR A 142 -7.65 4.42 -15.52
C TYR A 142 -8.39 3.16 -15.10
N ILE A 143 -9.56 3.31 -14.48
CA ILE A 143 -10.42 2.20 -14.04
C ILE A 143 -11.88 2.54 -14.32
N ALA A 144 -12.62 1.62 -14.95
CA ALA A 144 -14.07 1.70 -15.14
C ALA A 144 -14.58 3.09 -15.62
N GLU A 145 -14.04 3.59 -16.73
CA GLU A 145 -14.40 4.90 -17.32
C GLU A 145 -14.10 6.12 -16.43
N THR A 146 -13.20 5.94 -15.46
CA THR A 146 -12.73 6.98 -14.56
C THR A 146 -11.21 7.08 -14.66
N MET A 147 -10.72 8.30 -14.86
CA MET A 147 -9.29 8.61 -14.78
C MET A 147 -9.01 9.27 -13.44
N GLN A 148 -8.13 8.68 -12.65
CA GLN A 148 -7.55 9.29 -11.47
C GLN A 148 -6.31 10.06 -11.89
N ILE A 149 -6.18 11.28 -11.38
CA ILE A 149 -5.03 12.15 -11.58
C ILE A 149 -4.48 12.47 -10.21
N GLU A 150 -3.22 12.15 -9.99
CA GLU A 150 -2.41 12.62 -8.87
C GLU A 150 -1.23 13.41 -9.39
N LEU A 151 -1.01 14.58 -8.81
CA LEU A 151 0.13 15.43 -9.11
C LEU A 151 0.71 15.97 -7.81
N ASP A 152 1.93 15.58 -7.49
CA ASP A 152 2.67 16.06 -6.33
C ASP A 152 3.74 17.06 -6.78
N ALA A 153 3.89 18.15 -6.03
CA ALA A 153 4.95 19.11 -6.23
C ALA A 153 6.31 18.53 -5.81
N PRO A 154 7.41 18.97 -6.44
CA PRO A 154 8.75 18.55 -6.04
C PRO A 154 9.05 18.99 -4.61
N ILE A 155 9.83 18.16 -3.91
CA ILE A 155 10.35 18.53 -2.60
C ILE A 155 11.33 19.68 -2.76
N GLU A 156 11.09 20.78 -2.03
CA GLU A 156 12.05 21.90 -1.98
C GLU A 156 13.35 21.44 -1.31
N MET A 157 14.42 21.33 -2.09
CA MET A 157 15.76 20.96 -1.63
C MET A 157 16.73 22.15 -1.70
N GLY A 158 17.76 22.10 -0.86
CA GLY A 158 18.85 23.07 -0.86
C GLY A 158 20.20 22.37 -0.78
N THR A 159 21.21 23.09 -0.28
CA THR A 159 22.49 22.47 0.05
C THR A 159 22.32 21.52 1.24
N LEU A 160 22.60 20.24 1.02
CA LEU A 160 22.59 19.21 2.06
C LEU A 160 23.77 19.44 3.00
N ASN A 161 23.46 19.80 4.25
CA ASN A 161 24.41 19.74 5.35
C ASN A 161 24.21 18.41 6.06
N TRP A 162 25.17 17.50 5.94
CA TRP A 162 25.06 16.18 6.57
C TRP A 162 24.84 16.32 8.08
N PRO A 163 23.86 15.60 8.66
CA PRO A 163 23.61 15.66 10.10
C PRO A 163 24.82 15.18 10.90
N LYS A 164 24.93 15.68 12.14
CA LYS A 164 26.03 15.35 13.06
C LYS A 164 25.55 14.59 14.30
N SER A 165 24.36 14.00 14.21
CA SER A 165 23.85 13.11 15.23
C SER A 165 24.65 11.81 15.22
N GLU A 166 24.73 11.15 16.37
CA GLU A 166 25.40 9.85 16.50
C GLU A 166 24.80 8.80 15.54
N ILE A 167 23.49 8.88 15.28
CA ILE A 167 22.79 7.97 14.37
C ILE A 167 23.22 8.23 12.91
N ALA A 168 23.30 9.49 12.47
CA ALA A 168 23.72 9.82 11.10
C ALA A 168 25.21 9.54 10.83
N GLU A 169 26.06 9.54 11.87
CA GLU A 169 27.47 9.14 11.77
C GLU A 169 27.67 7.63 11.52
N LEU A 170 26.61 6.82 11.66
CA LEU A 170 26.64 5.39 11.29
C LEU A 170 26.63 5.16 9.77
N LEU A 171 26.43 6.19 8.96
CA LEU A 171 26.39 6.07 7.50
C LEU A 171 27.52 6.89 6.85
N PRO A 172 28.02 6.45 5.68
CA PRO A 172 28.87 7.29 4.85
C PRO A 172 28.08 8.51 4.34
N MET A 173 28.78 9.60 3.99
CA MET A 173 28.13 10.75 3.34
C MET A 173 27.90 10.44 1.86
N PRO A 174 26.70 10.66 1.30
CA PRO A 174 26.43 10.43 -0.11
C PRO A 174 27.23 11.40 -0.99
N GLU A 175 27.43 11.05 -2.27
CA GLU A 175 28.15 11.89 -3.22
C GLU A 175 27.46 13.23 -3.47
N SER A 176 26.13 13.25 -3.51
CA SER A 176 25.35 14.45 -3.75
C SER A 176 25.38 15.41 -2.55
N THR A 177 25.46 16.70 -2.86
CA THR A 177 25.41 17.80 -1.89
C THR A 177 24.07 18.55 -1.94
N VAL A 178 23.09 18.02 -2.67
CA VAL A 178 21.74 18.58 -2.78
C VAL A 178 20.78 17.73 -1.97
N GLY A 179 19.98 18.34 -1.11
CA GLY A 179 19.07 17.59 -0.26
C GLY A 179 18.37 18.41 0.82
N LYS A 180 17.66 17.70 1.69
CA LYS A 180 16.92 18.25 2.82
C LYS A 180 16.92 17.24 3.97
N VAL A 181 17.34 17.71 5.15
CA VAL A 181 17.16 16.96 6.40
C VAL A 181 15.76 17.27 6.92
N SER A 182 14.88 16.27 6.96
CA SER A 182 13.52 16.42 7.49
C SER A 182 13.50 16.25 9.00
N THR A 183 14.19 15.21 9.49
CA THR A 183 14.33 14.90 10.91
C THR A 183 15.77 14.48 11.21
N ASP A 184 16.30 14.97 12.32
CA ASP A 184 17.58 14.54 12.87
C ASP A 184 17.49 14.52 14.40
N THR A 185 17.50 13.32 14.98
CA THR A 185 17.41 13.09 16.43
C THR A 185 18.45 12.07 16.85
N ALA A 186 18.59 11.86 18.16
CA ALA A 186 19.49 10.81 18.67
C ALA A 186 19.05 9.40 18.23
N ASP A 187 17.77 9.20 17.94
CA ASP A 187 17.16 7.87 17.76
C ASP A 187 16.73 7.61 16.31
N GLY A 188 16.80 8.61 15.45
CA GLY A 188 16.56 8.44 14.03
C GLY A 188 16.78 9.69 13.19
N CYS A 189 16.98 9.47 11.89
CA CYS A 189 17.10 10.51 10.89
C CYS A 189 16.25 10.22 9.65
N TYR A 190 15.80 11.28 8.99
CA TYR A 190 15.08 11.22 7.72
C TYR A 190 15.63 12.29 6.78
N ILE A 191 16.25 11.88 5.67
CA ILE A 191 17.00 12.75 4.78
C ILE A 191 16.59 12.49 3.33
N TYR A 192 16.30 13.55 2.60
CA TYR A 192 16.18 13.53 1.14
C TYR A 192 17.52 13.94 0.52
N VAL A 193 17.98 13.19 -0.46
CA VAL A 193 19.20 13.44 -1.23
C VAL A 193 18.79 13.53 -2.70
N GLY A 194 18.91 14.73 -3.26
CA GLY A 194 18.62 15.00 -4.67
C GLY A 194 19.82 14.70 -5.57
N GLU A 195 19.66 14.86 -6.88
CA GLU A 195 20.71 14.61 -7.89
C GLU A 195 21.36 13.21 -7.77
N THR A 196 20.61 12.23 -7.25
CA THR A 196 21.08 10.86 -7.06
C THR A 196 20.49 10.02 -8.18
N SER A 197 21.28 9.52 -9.13
CA SER A 197 20.78 8.58 -10.13
C SER A 197 20.48 7.20 -9.51
N VAL A 198 19.82 6.30 -10.24
CA VAL A 198 19.63 4.92 -9.79
C VAL A 198 20.96 4.20 -9.57
N ASP A 199 21.99 4.52 -10.37
CA ASP A 199 23.33 3.94 -10.21
C ASP A 199 23.99 4.50 -8.92
N ASP A 200 23.87 5.80 -8.67
CA ASP A 200 24.40 6.43 -7.44
C ASP A 200 23.68 5.90 -6.18
N PHE A 201 22.36 5.69 -6.27
CA PHE A 201 21.58 5.04 -5.21
C PHE A 201 22.12 3.64 -4.90
N ASN A 202 22.37 2.83 -5.94
CA ASN A 202 22.87 1.47 -5.78
C ASN A 202 24.30 1.44 -5.23
N ALA A 203 25.15 2.37 -5.67
CA ALA A 203 26.50 2.53 -5.14
C ALA A 203 26.46 2.93 -3.66
N TYR A 204 25.60 3.88 -3.28
CA TYR A 204 25.45 4.28 -1.89
C TYR A 204 24.88 3.16 -0.99
N ALA A 205 23.98 2.33 -1.51
CA ALA A 205 23.53 1.13 -0.80
C ALA A 205 24.67 0.13 -0.56
N ASP A 206 25.55 -0.07 -1.54
CA ASP A 206 26.76 -0.91 -1.38
C ASP A 206 27.70 -0.31 -0.33
N GLU A 207 27.92 1.01 -0.35
CA GLU A 207 28.72 1.70 0.66
C GLU A 207 28.13 1.55 2.06
N CYS A 208 26.81 1.69 2.23
CA CYS A 208 26.15 1.50 3.52
C CYS A 208 26.29 0.06 4.03
N SER A 209 26.20 -0.93 3.14
CA SER A 209 26.45 -2.33 3.45
C SER A 209 27.89 -2.55 3.95
N ASP A 210 28.88 -1.98 3.25
CA ASP A 210 30.29 -2.02 3.65
C ASP A 210 30.56 -1.25 4.96
N TYR A 211 29.74 -0.25 5.26
CA TYR A 211 29.79 0.53 6.51
C TYR A 211 29.16 -0.17 7.72
N GLY A 212 28.56 -1.34 7.52
CA GLY A 212 28.06 -2.20 8.60
C GLY A 212 26.58 -2.53 8.53
N PHE A 213 25.79 -1.87 7.68
CA PHE A 213 24.37 -2.18 7.49
C PHE A 213 24.17 -3.36 6.53
N SER A 214 24.62 -4.55 6.91
CA SER A 214 24.58 -5.75 6.07
C SER A 214 23.80 -6.93 6.69
N VAL A 215 23.24 -6.73 7.89
CA VAL A 215 22.47 -7.75 8.62
C VAL A 215 21.01 -7.73 8.17
N ASP A 216 20.38 -8.90 8.03
CA ASP A 216 18.96 -9.06 7.66
C ASP A 216 18.52 -8.20 6.45
N TYR A 217 19.38 -8.05 5.44
CA TYR A 217 19.11 -7.09 4.37
C TYR A 217 18.08 -7.59 3.35
N GLU A 218 17.31 -6.65 2.82
CA GLU A 218 16.45 -6.80 1.65
C GLU A 218 16.81 -5.73 0.63
N ARG A 219 16.89 -6.12 -0.66
CA ARG A 219 17.28 -5.21 -1.74
C ARG A 219 16.41 -5.44 -2.97
N GLY A 220 16.00 -4.34 -3.59
CA GLY A 220 15.44 -4.30 -4.93
C GLY A 220 16.03 -3.14 -5.73
N ASP A 221 15.50 -2.92 -6.93
CA ASP A 221 16.04 -1.91 -7.85
C ASP A 221 15.91 -0.47 -7.30
N LYS A 222 14.94 -0.23 -6.41
CA LYS A 222 14.62 1.08 -5.84
C LYS A 222 14.62 1.11 -4.30
N PHE A 223 15.08 0.05 -3.64
CA PHE A 223 15.11 0.03 -2.19
C PHE A 223 16.25 -0.83 -1.64
N TYR A 224 16.72 -0.46 -0.45
CA TYR A 224 17.65 -1.24 0.35
C TYR A 224 17.30 -1.09 1.83
N ASN A 225 16.92 -2.18 2.47
CA ASN A 225 16.64 -2.22 3.90
C ASN A 225 17.65 -3.13 4.56
N ALA A 226 18.25 -2.72 5.67
CA ALA A 226 19.23 -3.54 6.38
C ALA A 226 19.36 -3.12 7.84
N LYS A 227 20.03 -3.96 8.62
CA LYS A 227 20.41 -3.67 10.00
C LYS A 227 21.93 -3.65 10.15
N ASP A 228 22.38 -2.92 11.16
CA ASP A 228 23.74 -3.08 11.68
C ASP A 228 23.82 -4.19 12.75
N GLU A 229 25.03 -4.46 13.26
CA GLU A 229 25.25 -5.47 14.31
C GLU A 229 24.54 -5.13 15.64
N ASN A 230 24.19 -3.86 15.87
CA ASN A 230 23.48 -3.38 17.05
C ASN A 230 21.95 -3.40 16.87
N GLY A 231 21.47 -3.81 15.69
CA GLY A 231 20.06 -3.88 15.32
C GLY A 231 19.48 -2.59 14.75
N ASN A 232 20.24 -1.48 14.69
CA ASN A 232 19.78 -0.23 14.10
C ASN A 232 19.36 -0.46 12.66
N GLN A 233 18.27 0.18 12.24
CA GLN A 233 17.61 -0.10 10.97
C GLN A 233 17.87 1.03 9.98
N LEU A 234 18.32 0.66 8.79
CA LEU A 234 18.46 1.52 7.62
C LEU A 234 17.39 1.15 6.59
N SER A 235 16.71 2.16 6.07
CA SER A 235 15.91 2.07 4.86
C SER A 235 16.35 3.14 3.87
N LEU A 236 16.77 2.70 2.69
CA LEU A 236 17.06 3.53 1.54
C LEU A 236 15.95 3.30 0.51
N THR A 237 15.37 4.37 -0.01
CA THR A 237 14.33 4.30 -1.06
C THR A 237 14.62 5.29 -2.18
N TYR A 238 14.52 4.85 -3.43
CA TYR A 238 14.58 5.70 -4.61
C TYR A 238 13.16 6.14 -5.01
N GLN A 239 12.85 7.42 -4.83
CA GLN A 239 11.51 7.96 -5.09
C GLN A 239 11.25 8.29 -6.57
N GLY A 240 12.27 8.24 -7.42
CA GLY A 240 12.22 8.79 -8.77
C GLY A 240 12.69 10.23 -8.84
N ASN A 241 12.84 10.77 -10.06
CA ASN A 241 13.37 12.12 -10.31
C ASN A 241 14.71 12.39 -9.63
N HIS A 242 15.59 11.38 -9.63
CA HIS A 242 16.90 11.45 -9.01
C HIS A 242 16.89 11.77 -7.51
N VAL A 243 15.89 11.29 -6.77
CA VAL A 243 15.77 11.47 -5.32
C VAL A 243 15.93 10.15 -4.59
N MET A 244 16.92 10.08 -3.71
CA MET A 244 17.07 9.04 -2.69
C MET A 244 16.58 9.56 -1.34
N VAL A 245 15.87 8.70 -0.61
CA VAL A 245 15.49 8.90 0.79
C VAL A 245 16.32 7.97 1.66
N ILE A 246 16.88 8.53 2.72
CA ILE A 246 17.60 7.83 3.77
C ILE A 246 16.78 7.94 5.04
N GLN A 247 16.35 6.81 5.57
CA GLN A 247 15.74 6.71 6.89
C GLN A 247 16.57 5.78 7.77
N LEU A 248 16.94 6.26 8.94
CA LEU A 248 17.68 5.50 9.93
C LEU A 248 16.95 5.57 11.27
N GLY A 249 16.89 4.46 11.99
CA GLY A 249 16.26 4.37 13.30
C GLY A 249 17.01 3.42 14.22
N LYS A 250 17.05 3.72 15.51
CA LYS A 250 17.56 2.78 16.50
C LYS A 250 16.66 1.57 16.65
N SER A 251 17.27 0.44 17.02
CA SER A 251 16.52 -0.72 17.48
C SER A 251 15.96 -0.46 18.87
N ASP A 252 14.72 0.01 18.97
CA ASP A 252 13.99 -0.05 20.23
C ASP A 252 13.34 -1.42 20.40
N GLU A 253 13.56 -2.04 21.56
CA GLU A 253 12.94 -3.31 21.97
C GLU A 253 11.41 -3.07 22.06
N ALA A 254 10.70 -3.53 21.02
CA ALA A 254 9.25 -3.47 20.81
C ALA A 254 8.66 -2.09 20.50
N GLU A 255 8.56 -1.76 19.20
CA GLU A 255 7.29 -1.45 18.52
C GLU A 255 7.42 -1.80 17.03
N ALA A 256 6.73 -2.84 16.57
CA ALA A 256 6.55 -3.12 15.16
C ALA A 256 5.48 -2.16 14.64
N ALA A 257 5.92 -1.02 14.10
CA ALA A 257 5.08 -0.11 13.35
C ALA A 257 5.12 -0.50 11.86
N ASP A 258 3.91 -0.70 11.34
CA ASP A 258 3.55 -1.03 9.97
C ASP A 258 4.26 -0.17 8.90
N THR A 259 4.91 -0.85 7.96
CA THR A 259 5.02 -0.41 6.57
C THR A 259 5.22 -1.63 5.68
N GLU A 260 4.16 -2.12 5.03
CA GLU A 260 4.32 -2.86 3.77
C GLU A 260 3.17 -2.53 2.81
N ASP A 261 3.45 -1.55 1.95
CA ASP A 261 2.79 -1.36 0.66
C ASP A 261 3.48 -2.24 -0.40
N SER A 262 2.60 -2.82 -1.23
CA SER A 262 2.71 -3.28 -2.60
C SER A 262 4.08 -3.54 -3.26
N ALA A 263 4.29 -4.81 -3.61
CA ALA A 263 4.99 -5.18 -4.83
C ALA A 263 4.11 -6.14 -5.67
N SER A 264 3.62 -5.61 -6.79
CA SER A 264 2.94 -6.32 -7.87
C SER A 264 3.95 -6.94 -8.85
N SER A 265 3.60 -8.08 -9.45
CA SER A 265 4.18 -8.57 -10.70
C SER A 265 3.13 -9.41 -11.46
N GLU A 266 2.71 -8.89 -12.60
CA GLU A 266 1.99 -9.53 -13.73
C GLU A 266 2.94 -10.50 -14.52
N ALA A 267 2.56 -11.44 -15.40
CA ALA A 267 1.31 -11.86 -16.07
C ALA A 267 1.35 -13.35 -16.57
N GLN A 268 0.17 -13.85 -16.98
CA GLN A 268 -0.29 -15.19 -17.46
C GLN A 268 0.27 -15.73 -18.81
N PRO A 269 -0.02 -17.01 -19.17
CA PRO A 269 -1.15 -17.31 -20.08
C PRO A 269 -2.02 -18.54 -19.69
N ALA A 270 -3.29 -18.50 -20.10
CA ALA A 270 -4.35 -19.47 -19.83
C ALA A 270 -4.28 -20.80 -20.63
N LYS A 271 -4.71 -21.90 -20.01
CA LYS A 271 -5.48 -22.99 -20.65
C LYS A 271 -6.22 -23.85 -19.59
N PRO A 272 -7.38 -24.45 -19.93
CA PRO A 272 -8.39 -24.92 -18.98
C PRO A 272 -8.04 -26.29 -18.38
N THR A 273 -8.38 -26.49 -17.12
CA THR A 273 -8.44 -27.83 -16.53
C THR A 273 -9.60 -27.89 -15.56
N GLU A 274 -10.60 -28.68 -15.93
CA GLU A 274 -11.69 -29.09 -15.07
C GLU A 274 -11.21 -30.08 -13.99
N THR A 275 -11.86 -30.02 -12.81
CA THR A 275 -12.08 -31.10 -11.80
C THR A 275 -10.86 -31.51 -10.94
N PRO A 276 -10.99 -32.00 -9.68
CA PRO A 276 -12.17 -32.51 -8.98
C PRO A 276 -12.48 -31.92 -7.58
N GLY A 277 -13.75 -32.02 -7.20
CA GLY A 277 -14.27 -31.60 -5.91
C GLY A 277 -13.70 -32.39 -4.73
N GLU A 278 -13.53 -31.67 -3.62
CA GLU A 278 -13.38 -32.23 -2.29
C GLU A 278 -14.72 -31.98 -1.57
N ASP A 279 -15.35 -33.07 -1.16
CA ASP A 279 -16.67 -33.14 -0.54
C ASP A 279 -16.68 -32.31 0.76
N THR A 280 -17.08 -31.05 0.65
CA THR A 280 -17.39 -30.17 1.79
C THR A 280 -18.89 -29.92 1.74
N GLU A 281 -19.60 -30.29 2.81
CA GLU A 281 -21.04 -30.05 2.93
C GLU A 281 -21.31 -28.55 2.79
N LEU A 282 -21.93 -28.16 1.68
CA LEU A 282 -22.30 -26.76 1.42
C LEU A 282 -23.61 -26.45 2.15
N THR A 283 -23.62 -25.39 2.93
CA THR A 283 -24.83 -24.83 3.54
C THR A 283 -25.30 -23.67 2.67
N GLU A 284 -26.53 -23.72 2.15
CA GLU A 284 -27.07 -22.69 1.24
C GLU A 284 -26.20 -22.43 -0.01
N GLY A 285 -25.48 -23.46 -0.47
CA GLY A 285 -24.55 -23.34 -1.60
C GLY A 285 -23.21 -22.68 -1.26
N MET A 286 -22.97 -22.35 0.01
CA MET A 286 -21.74 -21.73 0.49
C MET A 286 -20.97 -22.67 1.42
N ARG A 287 -19.64 -22.52 1.47
CA ARG A 287 -18.82 -23.18 2.49
C ARG A 287 -19.15 -22.59 3.87
N PRO A 288 -19.40 -23.41 4.91
CA PRO A 288 -19.71 -22.91 6.25
C PRO A 288 -18.65 -21.95 6.80
N GLU A 289 -17.37 -22.25 6.55
CA GLU A 289 -16.26 -21.40 6.96
C GLU A 289 -16.23 -20.06 6.22
N PHE A 290 -16.61 -20.03 4.93
CA PHE A 290 -16.78 -18.77 4.20
C PHE A 290 -17.86 -17.91 4.84
N LYS A 291 -19.04 -18.50 5.09
CA LYS A 291 -20.15 -17.77 5.69
C LYS A 291 -19.76 -17.22 7.06
N LYS A 292 -19.10 -18.04 7.89
CA LYS A 292 -18.60 -17.63 9.20
C LYS A 292 -17.62 -16.45 9.10
N ALA A 293 -16.64 -16.52 8.20
CA ALA A 293 -15.68 -15.42 7.98
C ALA A 293 -16.38 -14.11 7.57
N MET A 294 -17.36 -14.18 6.68
CA MET A 294 -18.15 -13.02 6.25
C MET A 294 -19.04 -12.46 7.36
N ASP A 295 -19.68 -13.32 8.15
CA ASP A 295 -20.52 -12.92 9.29
C ASP A 295 -19.67 -12.24 10.38
N SER A 296 -18.50 -12.80 10.71
CA SER A 296 -17.56 -12.23 11.67
C SER A 296 -17.01 -10.88 11.19
N TYR A 297 -16.71 -10.76 9.90
CA TYR A 297 -16.33 -9.48 9.27
C TYR A 297 -17.43 -8.43 9.40
N GLU A 298 -18.68 -8.76 9.03
CA GLU A 298 -19.80 -7.82 9.12
C GLU A 298 -20.02 -7.33 10.56
N ALA A 299 -19.99 -8.25 11.52
CA ALA A 299 -20.11 -7.92 12.94
C ALA A 299 -19.01 -6.96 13.41
N PHE A 300 -17.76 -7.25 13.05
CA PHE A 300 -16.61 -6.41 13.37
C PHE A 300 -16.73 -4.99 12.79
N MET A 301 -17.18 -4.86 11.54
CA MET A 301 -17.37 -3.54 10.92
C MET A 301 -18.54 -2.78 11.54
N ASN A 302 -19.59 -3.48 11.99
CA ASN A 302 -20.68 -2.85 12.74
C ASN A 302 -20.19 -2.32 14.10
N GLU A 303 -19.37 -3.10 14.82
CA GLU A 303 -18.74 -2.67 16.07
C GLU A 303 -17.79 -1.49 15.85
N TYR A 304 -17.02 -1.48 14.75
CA TYR A 304 -16.22 -0.32 14.35
C TYR A 304 -17.08 0.93 14.18
N CYS A 305 -18.22 0.81 13.48
CA CYS A 305 -19.12 1.94 13.26
C CYS A 305 -19.69 2.46 14.59
N ASP A 306 -20.04 1.56 15.50
CA ASP A 306 -20.55 1.92 16.83
C ASP A 306 -19.47 2.59 17.70
N PHE A 307 -18.26 2.04 17.70
CA PHE A 307 -17.10 2.60 18.39
C PHE A 307 -16.78 4.01 17.88
N MET A 308 -16.68 4.18 16.57
CA MET A 308 -16.33 5.47 15.98
C MET A 308 -17.41 6.52 16.19
N LYS A 309 -18.68 6.14 16.20
CA LYS A 309 -19.77 7.04 16.59
C LYS A 309 -19.63 7.46 18.06
N LYS A 310 -19.40 6.52 18.96
CA LYS A 310 -19.18 6.79 20.39
C LYS A 310 -17.95 7.68 20.61
N TYR A 311 -16.87 7.43 19.86
CA TYR A 311 -15.64 8.21 19.89
C TYR A 311 -15.87 9.65 19.42
N ALA A 312 -16.59 9.84 18.30
CA ALA A 312 -16.90 11.18 17.78
C ALA A 312 -17.81 12.01 18.71
N GLU A 313 -18.66 11.34 19.50
CA GLU A 313 -19.49 11.96 20.54
C GLU A 313 -18.73 12.20 21.86
N SER A 314 -17.52 11.66 22.00
CA SER A 314 -16.67 11.78 23.18
C SER A 314 -15.66 12.95 23.03
N ASP A 315 -15.20 13.49 24.16
CA ASP A 315 -14.06 14.41 24.21
C ASP A 315 -12.71 13.67 24.33
N GLY A 316 -12.72 12.34 24.16
CA GLY A 316 -11.54 11.47 24.23
C GLY A 316 -11.13 11.10 25.64
N THR A 317 -11.87 11.53 26.68
CA THR A 317 -11.55 11.24 28.09
C THR A 317 -12.42 10.16 28.71
N ASP A 318 -13.38 9.60 27.95
CA ASP A 318 -14.26 8.53 28.43
C ASP A 318 -13.44 7.26 28.75
N PRO A 319 -13.36 6.85 30.04
CA PRO A 319 -12.61 5.67 30.45
C PRO A 319 -13.09 4.37 29.78
N GLY A 320 -14.32 4.33 29.28
CA GLY A 320 -14.87 3.20 28.54
C GLY A 320 -14.27 3.02 27.15
N LEU A 321 -13.73 4.07 26.52
CA LEU A 321 -13.17 3.98 25.16
C LEU A 321 -11.94 3.07 25.09
N LEU A 322 -11.11 3.05 26.14
CA LEU A 322 -9.95 2.15 26.21
C LEU A 322 -10.37 0.69 26.33
N ALA A 323 -11.44 0.40 27.08
CA ALA A 323 -11.99 -0.94 27.20
C ALA A 323 -12.64 -1.39 25.88
N ASP A 324 -13.43 -0.51 25.24
CA ASP A 324 -14.04 -0.78 23.94
C ASP A 324 -12.97 -1.01 22.86
N TYR A 325 -11.86 -0.27 22.90
CA TYR A 325 -10.73 -0.47 21.99
C TYR A 325 -10.03 -1.82 22.22
N ALA A 326 -9.82 -2.23 23.47
CA ALA A 326 -9.25 -3.54 23.78
C ALA A 326 -10.16 -4.70 23.31
N ASP A 327 -11.48 -4.56 23.51
CA ASP A 327 -12.47 -5.52 23.02
C ASP A 327 -12.48 -5.56 21.49
N TYR A 328 -12.40 -4.40 20.82
CA TYR A 328 -12.27 -4.29 19.37
C TYR A 328 -11.02 -5.03 18.85
N MET A 329 -9.86 -4.87 19.50
CA MET A 329 -8.64 -5.59 19.13
C MET A 329 -8.77 -7.11 19.31
N SER A 330 -9.48 -7.56 20.36
CA SER A 330 -9.79 -8.99 20.52
C SER A 330 -10.70 -9.50 19.40
N ARG A 331 -11.68 -8.70 18.97
CA ARG A 331 -12.61 -9.03 17.87
C ARG A 331 -11.88 -9.08 16.53
N TYR A 332 -10.92 -8.20 16.30
CA TYR A 332 -10.03 -8.27 15.14
C TYR A 332 -9.28 -9.61 15.06
N ALA A 333 -8.72 -10.07 16.18
CA ALA A 333 -8.04 -11.37 16.23
C ALA A 333 -8.99 -12.54 15.93
N ASP A 334 -10.25 -12.47 16.36
CA ASP A 334 -11.28 -13.48 16.04
C ASP A 334 -11.61 -13.50 14.55
N VAL A 335 -11.77 -12.33 13.93
CA VAL A 335 -11.97 -12.18 12.48
C VAL A 335 -10.81 -12.80 11.73
N VAL A 336 -9.56 -12.49 12.11
CA VAL A 336 -8.38 -13.08 11.47
C VAL A 336 -8.43 -14.61 11.51
N ARG A 337 -8.76 -15.21 12.66
CA ARG A 337 -8.85 -16.68 12.80
C ARG A 337 -9.95 -17.30 11.95
N ASP A 338 -11.12 -16.67 11.86
CA ASP A 338 -12.24 -17.20 11.08
C ASP A 338 -11.94 -17.19 9.58
N PHE A 339 -11.29 -16.15 9.11
CA PHE A 339 -10.84 -16.09 7.73
C PHE A 339 -9.66 -17.02 7.43
N GLU A 340 -8.73 -17.23 8.38
CA GLU A 340 -7.70 -18.26 8.25
C GLU A 340 -8.29 -19.67 8.17
N ALA A 341 -9.43 -19.91 8.84
CA ALA A 341 -10.14 -21.18 8.80
C ALA A 341 -10.88 -21.40 7.47
N TRP A 342 -11.34 -20.34 6.81
CA TRP A 342 -11.95 -20.43 5.48
C TRP A 342 -10.95 -20.88 4.39
N ASP A 343 -9.70 -20.40 4.44
CA ASP A 343 -8.61 -20.56 3.44
C ASP A 343 -8.79 -21.71 2.42
N ASN A 344 -9.64 -21.47 1.41
CA ASN A 344 -9.86 -22.38 0.29
C ASN A 344 -10.46 -21.67 -0.92
N GLY A 345 -9.62 -21.49 -1.94
CA GLY A 345 -10.01 -21.39 -3.35
C GLY A 345 -10.85 -20.20 -3.77
N GLU A 346 -11.12 -20.12 -5.08
CA GLU A 346 -11.98 -19.12 -5.70
C GLU A 346 -13.39 -19.17 -5.09
N LEU A 347 -14.05 -18.00 -5.01
CA LEU A 347 -15.44 -17.90 -4.56
C LEU A 347 -16.34 -18.60 -5.58
N ASN A 348 -17.30 -19.40 -5.07
CA ASN A 348 -18.38 -19.87 -5.91
C ASN A 348 -19.44 -18.77 -6.11
N THR A 349 -20.43 -19.02 -6.96
CA THR A 349 -21.49 -18.04 -7.27
C THR A 349 -22.27 -17.58 -6.04
N ALA A 350 -22.65 -18.50 -5.14
CA ALA A 350 -23.43 -18.17 -3.94
C ALA A 350 -22.59 -17.34 -2.95
N GLU A 351 -21.32 -17.70 -2.80
CA GLU A 351 -20.38 -16.98 -1.94
C GLU A 351 -20.07 -15.59 -2.48
N THR A 352 -19.96 -15.43 -3.81
CA THR A 352 -19.78 -14.13 -4.47
C THR A 352 -20.97 -13.20 -4.23
N ILE A 353 -22.19 -13.75 -4.30
CA ILE A 353 -23.41 -12.98 -4.01
C ILE A 353 -23.45 -12.58 -2.52
N TYR A 354 -23.18 -13.53 -1.63
CA TYR A 354 -23.20 -13.27 -0.19
C TYR A 354 -22.13 -12.25 0.24
N TYR A 355 -20.95 -12.34 -0.36
CA TYR A 355 -19.90 -11.33 -0.22
C TYR A 355 -20.41 -9.94 -0.60
N ALA A 356 -21.02 -9.79 -1.77
CA ALA A 356 -21.55 -8.51 -2.24
C ALA A 356 -22.66 -7.96 -1.32
N ASP A 357 -23.51 -8.84 -0.78
CA ASP A 357 -24.55 -8.46 0.16
C ASP A 357 -23.98 -7.96 1.50
N VAL A 358 -22.97 -8.64 2.03
CA VAL A 358 -22.24 -8.23 3.25
C VAL A 358 -21.60 -6.86 3.04
N GLN A 359 -20.93 -6.64 1.90
CA GLN A 359 -20.35 -5.32 1.56
C GLN A 359 -21.40 -4.21 1.51
N THR A 360 -22.57 -4.51 0.93
CA THR A 360 -23.68 -3.55 0.85
C THR A 360 -24.20 -3.17 2.23
N ARG A 361 -24.32 -4.15 3.16
CA ARG A 361 -24.79 -3.91 4.53
C ARG A 361 -23.77 -3.13 5.35
N VAL A 362 -22.49 -3.50 5.28
CA VAL A 362 -21.42 -2.76 5.95
C VAL A 362 -21.38 -1.31 5.45
N SER A 363 -21.39 -1.10 4.14
CA SER A 363 -21.40 0.27 3.56
C SER A 363 -22.58 1.09 4.05
N LYS A 364 -23.77 0.48 4.16
CA LYS A 364 -24.94 1.14 4.73
C LYS A 364 -24.74 1.51 6.21
N ARG A 365 -24.09 0.65 7.00
CA ARG A 365 -23.79 0.94 8.42
C ARG A 365 -22.87 2.14 8.60
N PHE A 366 -21.83 2.25 7.79
CA PHE A 366 -20.92 3.41 7.80
C PHE A 366 -21.69 4.73 7.59
N LEU A 367 -22.60 4.75 6.61
CA LEU A 367 -23.46 5.91 6.33
C LEU A 367 -24.37 6.25 7.52
N GLU A 368 -24.97 5.26 8.18
CA GLU A 368 -25.81 5.46 9.36
C GLU A 368 -25.04 5.99 10.58
N ALA A 369 -23.76 5.61 10.70
CA ALA A 369 -22.89 6.05 11.79
C ALA A 369 -22.31 7.46 11.57
N GLY A 370 -22.53 8.07 10.39
CA GLY A 370 -22.01 9.41 10.07
C GLY A 370 -20.50 9.45 9.87
N LEU A 371 -19.87 8.28 9.70
CA LEU A 371 -18.46 8.12 9.41
C LEU A 371 -18.29 8.28 7.92
N LYS A 372 -17.78 9.45 7.51
CA LYS A 372 -17.60 9.81 6.10
C LYS A 372 -16.25 9.40 5.59
#